data_AF-A0A522VV50-F1
#
_entry.id   AF-A0A522VV50-F1
#
_cell.length_a   1.000
_cell.length_b   1.000
_cell.length_c   1.000
_cell.angle_alpha   90.00
_cell.angle_beta   90.00
_cell.angle_gamma   90.00
#
_symmetry.space_group_name_H-M   'P 1'
#
loop_
_entity.id
_entity.type
_entity.pdbx_description
1 polymer ?
#
loop_
_entity_poly.entity_id
_entity_poly.type
_entity_poly.pdbx_seq_one_letter_code
_entity_poly.pdbx_strand_id
1 'polypeptide(L)'
;MNMLATDCLLELCEERFELEDYQSGVPRWCSGCGDNAILAAVQRLCRDEGLRPEKTVFVSGIGCSSRFPHYMRTYGFHGIHGRALPVAEGVRLARPDLNVFVNTGDGDCCSIGAAHWIHAIRYNMNLTVFLHDNQIYGLTKKQASPTSPRGTKSNTTPRGSTLEPLQPLSVTLGVQNVSFVAQAVDWIPELLYDIVKAAYHHKGFSFVRIVQRCPEWLPKIWDPWLHDPMRIQLLHHELGLRPGAGLAKVYRNQLEHDPSNLNRAREIASDSDNIPVGILYRNPAVPCYEDLRLSKQLRTHEYIRAGLEAEFDKFTVWPQVAS
;
A
#
# COMPACT_ATOMS: atom_id res chain seq x y z
N MET A 1 -22.30 20.09 27.42
CA MET A 1 -22.05 18.85 28.19
C MET A 1 -20.71 19.03 28.88
N ASN A 2 -20.68 19.06 30.21
CA ASN A 2 -19.42 19.08 30.97
C ASN A 2 -18.92 17.64 31.06
N MET A 3 -17.84 17.35 30.33
CA MET A 3 -17.10 16.09 30.46
C MET A 3 -16.35 16.10 31.79
N LEU A 4 -16.45 15.04 32.59
CA LEU A 4 -15.71 14.93 33.85
C LEU A 4 -14.22 14.67 33.53
N ALA A 5 -13.31 15.21 34.34
CA ALA A 5 -11.87 14.99 34.17
C ALA A 5 -11.48 13.50 34.17
N THR A 6 -12.27 12.67 34.84
CA THR A 6 -12.13 11.21 34.86
C THR A 6 -12.47 10.56 33.52
N ASP A 7 -13.49 11.05 32.83
CA ASP A 7 -13.87 10.57 31.49
C ASP A 7 -12.80 10.98 30.47
N CYS A 8 -12.26 12.19 30.61
CA CYS A 8 -11.14 12.68 29.80
C CYS A 8 -9.85 11.86 30.04
N LEU A 9 -9.60 11.42 31.28
CA LEU A 9 -8.45 10.56 31.62
C LEU A 9 -8.63 9.12 31.13
N LEU A 10 -9.86 8.59 31.12
CA LEU A 10 -10.18 7.28 30.56
C LEU A 10 -10.06 7.28 29.03
N GLU A 11 -10.57 8.31 28.33
CA GLU A 11 -10.33 8.50 26.89
C GLU A 11 -8.82 8.68 26.59
N LEU A 12 -8.09 9.47 27.39
CA LEU A 12 -6.64 9.66 27.21
C LEU A 12 -5.82 8.36 27.38
N CYS A 13 -6.28 7.42 28.20
CA CYS A 13 -5.66 6.10 28.38
C CYS A 13 -6.11 5.09 27.31
N GLU A 14 -7.31 5.25 26.73
CA GLU A 14 -7.82 4.37 25.67
C GLU A 14 -7.40 4.80 24.24
N GLU A 15 -6.93 6.04 24.05
CA GLU A 15 -6.69 6.62 22.71
C GLU A 15 -5.22 6.90 22.34
N ARG A 16 -4.25 6.68 23.26
CA ARG A 16 -2.83 6.81 22.93
C ARG A 16 -2.19 5.46 22.66
N PHE A 17 -1.85 5.22 21.40
CA PHE A 17 -1.03 4.09 20.98
C PHE A 17 0.44 4.51 20.87
N GLU A 18 1.33 3.65 21.34
CA GLU A 18 2.77 3.79 21.17
C GLU A 18 3.26 2.91 20.00
N LEU A 19 4.54 3.00 19.66
CA LEU A 19 5.07 2.23 18.52
C LEU A 19 5.01 0.71 18.78
N GLU A 20 5.22 0.32 20.04
CA GLU A 20 5.19 -1.06 20.54
C GLU A 20 3.81 -1.71 20.39
N ASP A 21 2.73 -0.93 20.33
CA ASP A 21 1.37 -1.43 20.10
C ASP A 21 1.16 -1.93 18.67
N TYR A 22 2.06 -1.57 17.74
CA TYR A 22 2.03 -2.00 16.34
C TYR A 22 3.15 -2.98 15.99
N GLN A 23 4.13 -3.17 16.86
CA GLN A 23 5.26 -4.07 16.61
C GLN A 23 4.93 -5.50 17.00
N SER A 24 5.15 -6.43 16.07
CA SER A 24 5.03 -7.87 16.31
C SER A 24 6.20 -8.63 15.70
N GLY A 25 6.59 -9.75 16.31
CA GLY A 25 7.66 -10.61 15.81
C GLY A 25 9.02 -9.91 15.66
N VAL A 26 10.00 -10.66 15.15
CA VAL A 26 11.31 -10.11 14.76
C VAL A 26 11.42 -10.19 13.24
N PRO A 27 11.60 -9.06 12.54
CA PRO A 27 11.83 -9.06 11.10
C PRO A 27 12.95 -10.00 10.69
N ARG A 28 12.66 -10.88 9.72
CA ARG A 28 13.61 -11.89 9.21
C ARG A 28 14.19 -11.46 7.85
N TRP A 29 14.19 -10.17 7.56
CA TRP A 29 14.79 -9.61 6.34
C TRP A 29 16.30 -9.45 6.51
N CYS A 30 17.03 -9.43 5.39
CA CYS A 30 18.47 -9.23 5.38
C CYS A 30 18.84 -7.85 5.96
N SER A 31 20.02 -7.74 6.56
CA SER A 31 20.58 -6.46 7.01
C SER A 31 20.65 -5.48 5.83
N GLY A 32 20.12 -4.27 6.02
CA GLY A 32 20.05 -3.24 4.97
C GLY A 32 18.92 -3.40 3.96
N CYS A 33 18.02 -4.38 4.12
CA CYS A 33 16.84 -4.51 3.26
C CYS A 33 15.88 -3.33 3.46
N GLY A 34 15.40 -2.76 2.35
CA GLY A 34 14.48 -1.62 2.36
C GLY A 34 13.12 -1.89 2.99
N ASP A 35 12.69 -3.16 3.03
CA ASP A 35 11.46 -3.57 3.74
C ASP A 35 11.42 -3.11 5.21
N ASN A 36 12.58 -2.98 5.87
CA ASN A 36 12.67 -2.46 7.24
C ASN A 36 12.28 -0.98 7.34
N ALA A 37 12.67 -0.16 6.36
CA ALA A 37 12.31 1.26 6.33
C ALA A 37 10.81 1.45 6.07
N ILE A 38 10.24 0.62 5.20
CA ILE A 38 8.80 0.60 4.92
C ILE A 38 8.02 0.21 6.18
N LEU A 39 8.45 -0.86 6.87
CA LEU A 39 7.83 -1.30 8.12
C LEU A 39 7.85 -0.18 9.19
N ALA A 40 9.01 0.46 9.38
CA ALA A 40 9.14 1.56 10.34
C ALA A 40 8.23 2.75 10.00
N ALA A 41 8.14 3.13 8.72
CA ALA A 41 7.29 4.22 8.27
C ALA A 41 5.79 3.93 8.51
N VAL A 42 5.36 2.69 8.25
CA VAL A 42 3.96 2.27 8.44
C VAL A 42 3.62 2.11 9.93
N GLN A 43 4.49 1.52 10.75
CA GLN A 43 4.27 1.45 12.21
C GLN A 43 4.17 2.85 12.82
N ARG A 44 5.03 3.77 12.36
CA ARG A 44 4.96 5.18 12.73
C ARG A 44 3.64 5.82 12.28
N LEU A 45 3.19 5.55 11.05
CA LEU A 45 1.88 6.02 10.58
C LEU A 45 0.77 5.55 11.51
N CYS A 46 0.72 4.26 11.85
CA CYS A 46 -0.32 3.71 12.70
C CYS A 46 -0.36 4.41 14.07
N ARG A 47 0.80 4.64 14.68
CA ARG A 47 0.93 5.40 15.94
C ARG A 47 0.47 6.84 15.78
N ASP A 48 1.01 7.55 14.80
CA ASP A 48 0.78 9.00 14.64
C ASP A 48 -0.68 9.32 14.26
N GLU A 49 -1.36 8.39 13.58
CA GLU A 49 -2.78 8.49 13.23
C GLU A 49 -3.71 7.83 14.28
N GLY A 50 -3.15 7.28 15.38
CA GLY A 50 -3.93 6.63 16.42
C GLY A 50 -4.79 5.45 15.92
N LEU A 51 -4.28 4.70 14.94
CA LEU A 51 -5.06 3.64 14.30
C LEU A 51 -5.30 2.50 15.26
N ARG A 52 -6.53 2.32 15.71
CA ARG A 52 -6.90 1.18 16.56
C ARG A 52 -6.44 -0.16 15.94
N PRO A 53 -5.61 -0.96 16.62
CA PRO A 53 -5.08 -2.21 16.08
C PRO A 53 -6.16 -3.19 15.62
N GLU A 54 -7.26 -3.28 16.35
CA GLU A 54 -8.40 -4.15 16.05
C GLU A 54 -9.32 -3.62 14.93
N LYS A 55 -9.09 -2.37 14.48
CA LYS A 55 -9.72 -1.79 13.29
C LYS A 55 -8.77 -1.69 12.09
N THR A 56 -7.59 -2.27 12.19
CA THR A 56 -6.55 -2.18 11.16
C THR A 56 -6.18 -3.57 10.66
N VAL A 57 -6.08 -3.72 9.34
CA VAL A 57 -5.76 -5.01 8.71
C VAL A 57 -4.72 -4.84 7.61
N PHE A 58 -3.66 -5.66 7.69
CA PHE A 58 -2.63 -5.77 6.66
C PHE A 58 -2.83 -7.06 5.86
N VAL A 59 -3.03 -6.93 4.55
CA VAL A 59 -3.19 -8.04 3.63
C VAL A 59 -1.96 -8.14 2.74
N SER A 60 -1.43 -9.34 2.55
CA SER A 60 -0.28 -9.57 1.68
C SER A 60 -0.39 -10.85 0.87
N GLY A 61 0.42 -10.91 -0.20
CA GLY A 61 0.53 -12.09 -1.07
C GLY A 61 1.65 -13.01 -0.59
N ILE A 62 2.60 -13.36 -1.47
CA ILE A 62 3.79 -14.16 -1.13
C ILE A 62 5.07 -13.47 -1.63
N GLY A 63 6.09 -13.41 -0.77
CA GLY A 63 7.37 -12.75 -1.06
C GLY A 63 8.08 -12.28 0.21
N CYS A 64 9.28 -11.70 0.08
CA CYS A 64 9.94 -11.04 1.22
C CYS A 64 9.06 -9.92 1.77
N SER A 65 8.57 -9.05 0.89
CA SER A 65 7.60 -7.99 1.19
C SER A 65 6.37 -8.54 1.90
N SER A 66 5.83 -9.66 1.44
CA SER A 66 4.57 -10.21 1.95
C SER A 66 4.64 -10.81 3.35
N ARG A 67 5.83 -10.89 3.96
CA ARG A 67 5.94 -11.20 5.40
C ARG A 67 5.43 -10.05 6.30
N PHE A 68 5.13 -8.88 5.73
CA PHE A 68 4.70 -7.68 6.42
C PHE A 68 3.64 -7.90 7.52
N PRO A 69 2.52 -8.62 7.30
CA PRO A 69 1.49 -8.76 8.33
C PRO A 69 1.97 -9.49 9.59
N HIS A 70 3.02 -10.32 9.50
CA HIS A 70 3.61 -10.99 10.67
C HIS A 70 4.34 -10.02 11.60
N TYR A 71 4.66 -8.81 11.10
CA TYR A 71 5.39 -7.79 11.84
C TYR A 71 4.50 -6.65 12.36
N MET A 72 3.19 -6.77 12.15
CA MET A 72 2.19 -5.83 12.61
C MET A 72 1.34 -6.46 13.71
N ARG A 73 1.21 -5.79 14.85
CA ARG A 73 0.35 -6.23 15.95
C ARG A 73 -1.10 -5.78 15.71
N THR A 74 -1.67 -6.18 14.59
CA THR A 74 -3.04 -5.86 14.16
C THR A 74 -3.69 -7.12 13.57
N TYR A 75 -4.87 -7.01 12.97
CA TYR A 75 -5.32 -8.08 12.08
C TYR A 75 -4.38 -8.19 10.86
N GLY A 76 -4.16 -9.41 10.39
CA GLY A 76 -3.28 -9.68 9.26
C GLY A 76 -3.74 -10.89 8.46
N PHE A 77 -3.65 -10.80 7.13
CA PHE A 77 -3.93 -11.91 6.22
C PHE A 77 -2.75 -12.11 5.26
N HIS A 78 -1.98 -13.17 5.48
CA HIS A 78 -0.91 -13.60 4.57
C HIS A 78 -1.50 -14.65 3.62
N GLY A 79 -1.89 -14.20 2.44
CA GLY A 79 -2.63 -14.99 1.47
C GLY A 79 -1.76 -15.84 0.56
N ILE A 80 -2.24 -16.06 -0.67
CA ILE A 80 -1.50 -16.76 -1.72
C ILE A 80 -0.92 -15.77 -2.73
N HIS A 81 0.07 -16.23 -3.48
CA HIS A 81 0.86 -15.38 -4.38
C HIS A 81 -0.03 -14.66 -5.41
N GLY A 82 0.07 -13.33 -5.46
CA GLY A 82 -0.68 -12.45 -6.35
C GLY A 82 -2.15 -12.28 -6.01
N ARG A 83 -2.60 -12.67 -4.82
CA ARG A 83 -4.02 -12.56 -4.41
C ARG A 83 -4.25 -11.63 -3.23
N ALA A 84 -3.29 -10.77 -2.89
CA ALA A 84 -3.44 -9.79 -1.82
C ALA A 84 -4.62 -8.84 -2.08
N LEU A 85 -4.70 -8.30 -3.30
CA LEU A 85 -5.74 -7.34 -3.71
C LEU A 85 -7.17 -7.90 -3.66
N PRO A 86 -7.50 -9.06 -4.28
CA PRO A 86 -8.87 -9.58 -4.20
C PRO A 86 -9.29 -9.93 -2.77
N VAL A 87 -8.35 -10.35 -1.92
CA VAL A 87 -8.63 -10.55 -0.49
C VAL A 87 -8.93 -9.21 0.20
N ALA A 88 -8.10 -8.19 -0.03
CA ALA A 88 -8.27 -6.87 0.56
C ALA A 88 -9.58 -6.20 0.14
N GLU A 89 -9.98 -6.33 -1.13
CA GLU A 89 -11.26 -5.86 -1.64
C GLU A 89 -12.44 -6.58 -0.95
N GLY A 90 -12.34 -7.90 -0.76
CA GLY A 90 -13.33 -8.66 -0.01
C GLY A 90 -13.46 -8.18 1.43
N VAL A 91 -12.34 -7.88 2.09
CA VAL A 91 -12.31 -7.32 3.44
C VAL A 91 -12.96 -5.94 3.47
N ARG A 92 -12.59 -5.03 2.56
CA ARG A 92 -13.16 -3.67 2.48
C ARG A 92 -14.67 -3.69 2.19
N LEU A 93 -15.13 -4.57 1.30
CA LEU A 93 -16.55 -4.74 1.02
C LEU A 93 -17.34 -5.29 2.21
N ALA A 94 -16.77 -6.22 2.97
CA ALA A 94 -17.44 -6.80 4.14
C ALA A 94 -17.43 -5.85 5.35
N ARG A 95 -16.35 -5.09 5.50
CA ARG A 95 -16.06 -4.26 6.68
C ARG A 95 -15.50 -2.89 6.26
N PRO A 96 -16.37 -1.99 5.75
CA PRO A 96 -15.98 -0.64 5.33
C PRO A 96 -15.41 0.22 6.47
N ASP A 97 -15.61 -0.17 7.73
CA ASP A 97 -15.08 0.49 8.92
C ASP A 97 -13.60 0.21 9.23
N LEU A 98 -12.96 -0.74 8.52
CA LEU A 98 -11.55 -1.08 8.75
C LEU A 98 -10.59 -0.18 7.96
N ASN A 99 -9.41 0.06 8.52
CA ASN A 99 -8.26 0.54 7.76
C ASN A 99 -7.61 -0.65 7.06
N VAL A 100 -7.64 -0.68 5.72
CA VAL A 100 -7.16 -1.82 4.92
C VAL A 100 -5.90 -1.43 4.16
N PHE A 101 -4.79 -2.05 4.56
CA PHE A 101 -3.48 -1.90 3.92
C PHE A 101 -3.10 -3.15 3.14
N VAL A 102 -2.43 -2.98 2.01
CA VAL A 102 -1.94 -4.07 1.18
C VAL A 102 -0.44 -3.93 0.96
N ASN A 103 0.31 -4.98 1.30
CA ASN A 103 1.75 -5.06 1.05
C ASN A 103 2.02 -6.16 0.02
N THR A 104 2.63 -5.79 -1.10
CA THR A 104 2.90 -6.71 -2.20
C THR A 104 4.26 -6.41 -2.82
N GLY A 105 4.95 -7.44 -3.30
CA GLY A 105 6.21 -7.27 -4.05
C GLY A 105 5.95 -6.97 -5.52
N ASP A 106 6.94 -6.42 -6.22
CA ASP A 106 6.96 -6.28 -7.68
C ASP A 106 6.51 -7.55 -8.43
N GLY A 107 7.04 -8.71 -8.05
CA GLY A 107 6.66 -9.97 -8.65
C GLY A 107 5.24 -10.45 -8.27
N ASP A 108 4.85 -10.25 -7.01
CA ASP A 108 3.52 -10.62 -6.50
C ASP A 108 2.42 -9.80 -7.17
N CYS A 109 2.62 -8.49 -7.33
CA CYS A 109 1.66 -7.58 -7.92
C CYS A 109 1.75 -7.53 -9.45
N CYS A 110 2.92 -7.29 -10.03
CA CYS A 110 3.08 -6.99 -11.44
C CYS A 110 3.28 -8.22 -12.33
N SER A 111 3.40 -9.43 -11.75
CA SER A 111 3.42 -10.69 -12.49
C SER A 111 2.11 -11.46 -12.27
N ILE A 112 2.08 -12.39 -11.33
CA ILE A 112 0.93 -13.28 -11.10
C ILE A 112 -0.32 -12.53 -10.61
N GLY A 113 -0.16 -11.36 -9.99
CA GLY A 113 -1.23 -10.50 -9.52
C GLY A 113 -1.72 -9.44 -10.52
N ALA A 114 -1.12 -9.36 -11.72
CA ALA A 114 -1.26 -8.19 -12.59
C ALA A 114 -2.72 -7.90 -12.96
N ALA A 115 -3.52 -8.93 -13.29
CA ALA A 115 -4.93 -8.74 -13.61
C ALA A 115 -5.71 -8.15 -12.42
N HIS A 116 -5.49 -8.65 -11.21
CA HIS A 116 -6.15 -8.13 -10.01
C HIS A 116 -5.75 -6.69 -9.72
N TRP A 117 -4.49 -6.33 -9.96
CA TRP A 117 -4.01 -4.95 -9.83
C TRP A 117 -4.73 -3.98 -10.77
N ILE A 118 -4.88 -4.33 -12.04
CA ILE A 118 -5.65 -3.52 -13.00
C ILE A 118 -7.10 -3.35 -12.53
N HIS A 119 -7.73 -4.43 -12.06
CA HIS A 119 -9.12 -4.37 -11.59
C HIS A 119 -9.28 -3.61 -10.26
N ALA A 120 -8.31 -3.69 -9.36
CA ALA A 120 -8.35 -2.96 -8.09
C ALA A 120 -8.27 -1.44 -8.29
N ILE A 121 -7.43 -1.00 -9.23
CA ILE A 121 -7.41 0.41 -9.64
C ILE A 121 -8.78 0.81 -10.21
N ARG A 122 -9.37 -0.02 -11.09
CA ARG A 122 -10.69 0.26 -11.68
C ARG A 122 -11.81 0.33 -10.65
N TYR A 123 -11.79 -0.53 -9.64
CA TYR A 123 -12.77 -0.50 -8.56
C TYR A 123 -12.52 0.69 -7.62
N ASN A 124 -11.30 1.18 -7.52
CA ASN A 124 -10.95 2.34 -6.72
C ASN A 124 -11.47 2.22 -5.27
N MET A 125 -11.46 1.01 -4.71
CA MET A 125 -11.87 0.82 -3.33
C MET A 125 -10.89 1.49 -2.41
N ASN A 126 -11.38 1.99 -1.27
CA ASN A 126 -10.58 2.71 -0.29
C ASN A 126 -9.50 1.80 0.30
N LEU A 127 -8.32 1.71 -0.30
CA LEU A 127 -7.26 0.77 0.03
C LEU A 127 -5.93 1.49 -0.08
N THR A 128 -5.04 1.28 0.88
CA THR A 128 -3.66 1.80 0.80
C THR A 128 -2.73 0.67 0.40
N VAL A 129 -2.16 0.74 -0.80
CA VAL A 129 -1.34 -0.33 -1.39
C VAL A 129 0.11 0.12 -1.52
N PHE A 130 0.99 -0.65 -0.90
CA PHE A 130 2.44 -0.50 -1.00
C PHE A 130 3.00 -1.58 -1.91
N LEU A 131 3.53 -1.16 -3.06
CA LEU A 131 4.35 -2.01 -3.93
C LEU A 131 5.81 -1.90 -3.50
N HIS A 132 6.33 -2.98 -2.93
CA HIS A 132 7.73 -3.12 -2.55
C HIS A 132 8.54 -3.53 -3.79
N ASP A 133 9.05 -2.55 -4.54
CA ASP A 133 9.74 -2.80 -5.81
C ASP A 133 11.25 -2.89 -5.62
N ASN A 134 11.75 -4.12 -5.47
CA ASN A 134 13.19 -4.41 -5.40
C ASN A 134 13.75 -4.98 -6.70
N GLN A 135 12.94 -5.03 -7.76
CA GLN A 135 13.34 -5.48 -9.10
C GLN A 135 13.87 -6.92 -9.16
N ILE A 136 13.48 -7.79 -8.21
CA ILE A 136 13.91 -9.19 -8.16
C ILE A 136 12.97 -10.06 -7.30
N TYR A 137 12.76 -11.31 -7.70
CA TYR A 137 12.16 -12.28 -6.79
C TYR A 137 13.14 -12.69 -5.68
N GLY A 138 13.10 -11.95 -4.56
CA GLY A 138 14.05 -12.11 -3.46
C GLY A 138 13.89 -13.42 -2.68
N LEU A 139 12.65 -13.76 -2.28
CA LEU A 139 12.37 -14.91 -1.41
C LEU A 139 12.71 -16.25 -2.09
N THR A 140 12.47 -16.36 -3.40
CA THR A 140 12.75 -17.54 -4.21
C THR A 140 14.20 -17.60 -4.70
N LYS A 141 15.06 -16.71 -4.21
CA LYS A 141 16.50 -16.65 -4.49
C LYS A 141 16.83 -16.19 -5.92
N LYS A 142 16.60 -14.91 -6.21
CA LYS A 142 17.15 -14.19 -7.39
C LYS A 142 16.68 -14.70 -8.75
N GLN A 143 15.38 -14.64 -9.01
CA GLN A 143 14.82 -14.70 -10.37
C GLN A 143 14.42 -13.30 -10.81
N ALA A 144 14.54 -13.00 -12.11
CA ALA A 144 14.10 -11.72 -12.66
C ALA A 144 12.58 -11.52 -12.42
N SER A 145 12.21 -10.34 -11.95
CA SER A 145 10.82 -9.89 -11.80
C SER A 145 10.40 -9.08 -13.05
N PRO A 146 9.11 -8.71 -13.18
CA PRO A 146 8.67 -7.83 -14.26
C PRO A 146 9.33 -6.44 -14.27
N THR A 147 9.84 -5.98 -13.13
CA THR A 147 10.48 -4.65 -12.99
C THR A 147 12.01 -4.73 -13.05
N SER A 148 12.59 -5.93 -13.20
CA SER A 148 14.04 -6.11 -13.40
C SER A 148 14.51 -5.36 -14.66
N PRO A 149 15.49 -4.44 -14.56
CA PRO A 149 16.06 -3.78 -15.72
C PRO A 149 16.59 -4.77 -16.74
N ARG A 150 16.51 -4.43 -18.02
CA ARG A 150 17.07 -5.28 -19.09
C ARG A 150 18.56 -5.56 -18.84
N GLY A 151 18.97 -6.79 -19.09
CA GLY A 151 20.33 -7.26 -18.82
C GLY A 151 20.56 -7.76 -17.39
N THR A 152 19.57 -7.69 -16.49
CA THR A 152 19.68 -8.21 -15.12
C THR A 152 19.91 -9.73 -15.15
N LYS A 153 21.10 -10.15 -14.72
CA LYS A 153 21.47 -11.57 -14.61
C LYS A 153 20.85 -12.18 -13.35
N SER A 154 20.11 -13.25 -13.53
CA SER A 154 19.42 -13.97 -12.46
C SER A 154 19.58 -15.49 -12.62
N ASN A 155 19.09 -16.28 -11.68
CA ASN A 155 19.17 -17.75 -11.73
C ASN A 155 18.39 -18.35 -12.93
N THR A 156 17.35 -17.68 -13.41
CA THR A 156 16.56 -18.10 -14.58
C THR A 156 16.89 -17.32 -15.84
N THR A 157 17.58 -16.17 -15.72
CA THR A 157 18.07 -15.35 -16.83
C THR A 157 19.59 -15.17 -16.74
N PRO A 158 20.40 -16.25 -16.90
CA PRO A 158 21.85 -16.19 -16.70
C PRO A 158 22.57 -15.26 -17.70
N ARG A 159 21.96 -15.04 -18.88
CA ARG A 159 22.45 -14.12 -19.91
C ARG A 159 21.91 -12.69 -19.76
N GLY A 160 21.14 -12.42 -18.71
CA GLY A 160 20.42 -11.17 -18.52
C GLY A 160 18.95 -11.27 -18.94
N SER A 161 18.07 -10.50 -18.29
CA SER A 161 16.69 -10.29 -18.72
C SER A 161 16.66 -9.66 -20.12
N THR A 162 15.74 -10.12 -20.96
CA THR A 162 15.65 -9.72 -22.37
C THR A 162 14.64 -8.62 -22.62
N LEU A 163 13.55 -8.60 -21.85
CA LEU A 163 12.48 -7.62 -21.97
C LEU A 163 12.85 -6.33 -21.25
N GLU A 164 12.33 -5.21 -21.74
CA GLU A 164 12.35 -3.96 -21.00
C GLU A 164 11.49 -4.10 -19.73
N PRO A 165 11.89 -3.46 -18.61
CA PRO A 165 11.14 -3.54 -17.37
C PRO A 165 9.75 -2.92 -17.53
N LEU A 166 8.74 -3.59 -16.98
CA LEU A 166 7.42 -3.01 -16.82
C LEU A 166 7.51 -1.81 -15.87
N GLN A 167 6.98 -0.67 -16.28
CA GLN A 167 6.97 0.56 -15.47
C GLN A 167 5.67 0.64 -14.65
N PRO A 168 5.68 0.38 -13.33
CA PRO A 168 4.44 0.26 -12.58
C PRO A 168 3.64 1.57 -12.51
N LEU A 169 4.32 2.72 -12.50
CA LEU A 169 3.69 4.03 -12.51
C LEU A 169 2.91 4.26 -13.82
N SER A 170 3.56 4.04 -14.96
CA SER A 170 2.98 4.23 -16.29
C SER A 170 1.79 3.31 -16.51
N VAL A 171 1.87 2.05 -16.06
CA VAL A 171 0.72 1.13 -16.09
C VAL A 171 -0.42 1.66 -15.21
N THR A 172 -0.15 2.02 -13.95
CA THR A 172 -1.18 2.51 -13.02
C THR A 172 -1.91 3.75 -13.54
N LEU A 173 -1.16 4.74 -14.03
CA LEU A 173 -1.70 5.99 -14.59
C LEU A 173 -2.41 5.78 -15.93
N GLY A 174 -2.18 4.65 -16.59
CA GLY A 174 -2.88 4.24 -17.82
C GLY A 174 -4.25 3.60 -17.56
N VAL A 175 -4.51 3.12 -16.34
CA VAL A 175 -5.78 2.46 -16.00
C VAL A 175 -6.86 3.50 -15.72
N GLN A 176 -8.05 3.25 -16.23
CA GLN A 176 -9.23 4.07 -15.97
C GLN A 176 -9.65 4.00 -14.50
N ASN A 177 -10.20 5.10 -13.98
CA ASN A 177 -10.61 5.25 -12.58
C ASN A 177 -9.46 5.24 -11.55
N VAL A 178 -8.22 5.44 -12.00
CA VAL A 178 -7.10 5.74 -11.09
C VAL A 178 -7.40 7.01 -10.28
N SER A 179 -7.09 7.01 -8.98
CA SER A 179 -7.39 8.13 -8.09
C SER A 179 -6.18 8.62 -7.31
N PHE A 180 -5.20 7.76 -6.99
CA PHE A 180 -3.97 8.16 -6.31
C PHE A 180 -2.78 7.31 -6.73
N VAL A 181 -1.69 7.98 -7.11
CA VAL A 181 -0.42 7.35 -7.48
C VAL A 181 0.74 8.16 -6.89
N ALA A 182 1.63 7.48 -6.18
CA ALA A 182 2.84 8.08 -5.65
C ALA A 182 4.05 7.14 -5.80
N GLN A 183 5.24 7.72 -5.70
CA GLN A 183 6.48 6.97 -5.67
C GLN A 183 7.39 7.45 -4.55
N ALA A 184 7.92 6.50 -3.78
CA ALA A 184 8.88 6.72 -2.71
C ALA A 184 10.15 5.89 -2.93
N VAL A 185 11.20 6.21 -2.17
CA VAL A 185 12.45 5.43 -2.07
C VAL A 185 12.72 5.09 -0.61
N ASP A 186 13.26 3.91 -0.33
CA ASP A 186 13.45 3.45 1.05
C ASP A 186 14.56 4.21 1.82
N TRP A 187 15.47 4.87 1.12
CA TRP A 187 16.59 5.63 1.71
C TRP A 187 16.29 7.11 1.99
N ILE A 188 15.05 7.58 1.79
CA ILE A 188 14.60 8.92 2.21
C ILE A 188 13.41 8.78 3.19
N PRO A 189 13.66 8.43 4.46
CA PRO A 189 12.60 8.03 5.40
C PRO A 189 11.55 9.12 5.67
N GLU A 190 11.94 10.40 5.66
CA GLU A 190 11.03 11.53 5.85
C GLU A 190 9.98 11.59 4.72
N LEU A 191 10.42 11.58 3.46
CA LEU A 191 9.49 11.57 2.32
C LEU A 191 8.72 10.25 2.21
N LEU A 192 9.33 9.12 2.54
CA LEU A 192 8.62 7.84 2.57
C LEU A 192 7.43 7.92 3.54
N TYR A 193 7.64 8.44 4.75
CA TYR A 193 6.57 8.63 5.72
C TYR A 193 5.51 9.62 5.22
N ASP A 194 5.91 10.77 4.67
CA ASP A 194 4.96 11.77 4.15
C ASP A 194 4.08 11.21 3.02
N ILE A 195 4.66 10.41 2.11
CA ILE A 195 3.93 9.74 1.03
C ILE A 195 2.98 8.68 1.57
N VAL A 196 3.45 7.84 2.51
CA VAL A 196 2.63 6.81 3.18
C VAL A 196 1.43 7.46 3.88
N LYS A 197 1.66 8.57 4.58
CA LYS A 197 0.62 9.37 5.23
C LYS A 197 -0.38 9.95 4.24
N ALA A 198 0.10 10.56 3.16
CA ALA A 198 -0.78 11.11 2.12
C ALA A 198 -1.63 10.02 1.43
N ALA A 199 -1.06 8.82 1.23
CA ALA A 199 -1.75 7.66 0.66
C ALA A 199 -2.84 7.12 1.60
N TYR A 200 -2.62 7.14 2.91
CA TYR A 200 -3.63 6.77 3.91
C TYR A 200 -4.80 7.76 3.95
N HIS A 201 -4.52 9.07 3.89
CA HIS A 201 -5.55 10.13 3.91
C HIS A 201 -6.33 10.27 2.60
N HIS A 202 -5.95 9.57 1.54
CA HIS A 202 -6.68 9.60 0.28
C HIS A 202 -7.86 8.62 0.31
N LYS A 203 -9.05 9.11 -0.04
CA LYS A 203 -10.24 8.27 -0.20
C LYS A 203 -10.19 7.60 -1.58
N GLY A 204 -9.96 6.29 -1.59
CA GLY A 204 -9.93 5.47 -2.80
C GLY A 204 -8.71 4.56 -2.84
N PHE A 205 -8.39 4.03 -4.02
CA PHE A 205 -7.26 3.14 -4.20
C PHE A 205 -5.97 3.96 -4.31
N SER A 206 -5.18 3.94 -3.24
CA SER A 206 -3.87 4.59 -3.16
C SER A 206 -2.77 3.61 -3.55
N PHE A 207 -2.16 3.82 -4.71
CA PHE A 207 -1.01 3.02 -5.15
C PHE A 207 0.31 3.77 -4.89
N VAL A 208 1.15 3.20 -4.03
CA VAL A 208 2.49 3.74 -3.73
C VAL A 208 3.54 2.74 -4.21
N ARG A 209 4.29 3.11 -5.25
CA ARG A 209 5.50 2.37 -5.62
C ARG A 209 6.63 2.79 -4.70
N ILE A 210 7.16 1.85 -3.92
CA ILE A 210 8.32 2.10 -3.08
C ILE A 210 9.50 1.38 -3.72
N VAL A 211 10.40 2.15 -4.31
CA VAL A 211 11.70 1.65 -4.79
C VAL A 211 12.49 1.22 -3.56
N GLN A 212 12.74 -0.08 -3.43
CA GLN A 212 13.30 -0.66 -2.21
C GLN A 212 14.59 -1.45 -2.48
N ARG A 213 15.62 -1.21 -1.69
CA ARG A 213 16.91 -1.90 -1.80
C ARG A 213 16.81 -3.38 -1.39
N CYS A 214 17.31 -4.27 -2.25
CA CYS A 214 17.57 -5.67 -1.93
C CYS A 214 19.09 -5.94 -1.89
N PRO A 215 19.75 -5.78 -0.72
CA PRO A 215 21.20 -5.87 -0.61
C PRO A 215 21.74 -7.28 -0.92
N GLU A 216 20.96 -8.32 -0.65
CA GLU A 216 21.39 -9.71 -0.88
C GLU A 216 21.58 -10.02 -2.37
N TRP A 217 20.63 -9.59 -3.21
CA TRP A 217 20.59 -10.01 -4.61
C TRP A 217 21.02 -8.93 -5.60
N LEU A 218 20.78 -7.66 -5.28
CA LEU A 218 21.07 -6.48 -6.10
C LEU A 218 21.72 -5.35 -5.26
N PRO A 219 22.89 -5.59 -4.64
CA PRO A 219 23.49 -4.64 -3.68
C PRO A 219 23.84 -3.27 -4.26
N LYS A 220 24.13 -3.20 -5.56
CA LYS A 220 24.71 -2.00 -6.21
C LYS A 220 23.77 -1.30 -7.18
N ILE A 221 22.56 -1.81 -7.37
CA ILE A 221 21.67 -1.33 -8.43
C ILE A 221 21.25 0.13 -8.23
N TRP A 222 21.17 0.56 -6.96
CA TRP A 222 20.76 1.90 -6.57
C TRP A 222 21.94 2.82 -6.21
N ASP A 223 23.20 2.34 -6.29
CA ASP A 223 24.39 3.15 -5.98
C ASP A 223 24.41 4.49 -6.71
N PRO A 224 24.07 4.60 -8.02
CA PRO A 224 24.06 5.89 -8.70
C PRO A 224 23.14 6.92 -8.02
N TRP A 225 21.97 6.51 -7.51
CA TRP A 225 21.01 7.40 -6.85
C TRP A 225 21.34 7.66 -5.38
N LEU A 226 22.06 6.74 -4.72
CA LEU A 226 22.55 6.94 -3.36
C LEU A 226 23.73 7.92 -3.30
N HIS A 227 24.56 7.93 -4.34
CA HIS A 227 25.75 8.79 -4.42
C HIS A 227 25.48 10.14 -5.10
N ASP A 228 24.46 10.23 -5.97
CA ASP A 228 24.09 11.46 -6.66
C ASP A 228 22.63 11.86 -6.37
N PRO A 229 22.40 12.75 -5.39
CA PRO A 229 21.07 13.28 -5.08
C PRO A 229 20.38 13.97 -6.25
N MET A 230 21.08 14.40 -7.31
CA MET A 230 20.46 15.03 -8.48
C MET A 230 19.63 14.05 -9.31
N ARG A 231 19.84 12.73 -9.16
CA ARG A 231 19.06 11.71 -9.87
C ARG A 231 17.70 11.42 -9.22
N ILE A 232 17.48 11.95 -8.04
CA ILE A 232 16.18 11.95 -7.36
C ILE A 232 15.47 13.25 -7.72
N GLN A 233 14.35 13.15 -8.42
CA GLN A 233 13.51 14.31 -8.74
C GLN A 233 12.40 14.44 -7.70
N LEU A 234 12.49 15.43 -6.81
CA LEU A 234 11.46 15.66 -5.81
C LEU A 234 10.28 16.42 -6.42
N LEU A 235 9.10 15.80 -6.36
CA LEU A 235 7.86 16.44 -6.76
C LEU A 235 7.31 17.26 -5.58
N HIS A 236 7.04 18.54 -5.82
CA HIS A 236 6.44 19.41 -4.81
C HIS A 236 5.25 20.20 -5.36
N HIS A 237 4.23 20.40 -4.52
CA HIS A 237 3.06 21.21 -4.83
C HIS A 237 2.21 21.44 -3.58
N GLU A 238 1.34 22.45 -3.60
CA GLU A 238 0.43 22.73 -2.48
C GLU A 238 -0.57 21.60 -2.21
N LEU A 239 -1.09 21.00 -3.27
CA LEU A 239 -1.97 19.82 -3.22
C LEU A 239 -1.21 18.49 -3.10
N GLY A 240 0.12 18.55 -3.17
CA GLY A 240 1.03 17.42 -3.13
C GLY A 240 1.79 17.36 -1.81
N LEU A 241 3.11 17.25 -1.88
CA LEU A 241 4.01 17.32 -0.74
C LEU A 241 4.82 18.62 -0.77
N ARG A 242 5.23 19.07 0.42
CA ARG A 242 6.16 20.18 0.61
C ARG A 242 7.39 19.64 1.35
N PRO A 243 8.49 19.31 0.65
CA PRO A 243 9.69 18.80 1.29
C PRO A 243 10.22 19.78 2.35
N GLY A 244 10.69 19.26 3.48
CA GLY A 244 11.33 20.07 4.51
C GLY A 244 12.55 20.82 3.97
N ALA A 245 12.86 21.98 4.56
CA ALA A 245 13.98 22.83 4.12
C ALA A 245 15.35 22.10 4.13
N GLY A 246 15.51 21.08 4.98
CA GLY A 246 16.70 20.23 5.00
C GLY A 246 16.81 19.35 3.75
N LEU A 247 15.73 18.62 3.42
CA LEU A 247 15.66 17.79 2.23
C LEU A 247 15.86 18.60 0.94
N ALA A 248 15.22 19.77 0.86
CA ALA A 248 15.31 20.66 -0.30
C ALA A 248 16.75 21.13 -0.59
N LYS A 249 17.63 21.18 0.43
CA LYS A 249 19.05 21.53 0.25
C LYS A 249 19.88 20.38 -0.32
N VAL A 250 19.56 19.15 0.06
CA VAL A 250 20.26 17.93 -0.36
C VAL A 250 19.81 17.50 -1.76
N TYR A 251 18.50 17.45 -1.97
CA TYR A 251 17.87 17.04 -3.22
C TYR A 251 17.43 18.28 -4.01
N ARG A 252 18.34 18.76 -4.88
CA ARG A 252 18.15 20.01 -5.63
C ARG A 252 17.40 19.83 -6.94
N ASN A 253 17.32 18.61 -7.47
CA ASN A 253 16.45 18.30 -8.61
C ASN A 253 15.01 18.28 -8.09
N GLN A 254 14.33 19.42 -8.21
CA GLN A 254 12.95 19.61 -7.75
C GLN A 254 12.09 19.98 -8.96
N LEU A 255 10.86 19.45 -8.95
CA LEU A 255 9.87 19.72 -9.97
C LEU A 255 8.57 20.13 -9.30
N GLU A 256 8.12 21.35 -9.60
CA GLU A 256 6.78 21.78 -9.26
C GLU A 256 5.78 21.05 -10.16
N HIS A 257 4.84 20.32 -9.55
CA HIS A 257 3.92 19.44 -10.27
C HIS A 257 2.55 19.38 -9.60
N ASP A 258 1.51 19.87 -10.28
CA ASP A 258 0.14 19.72 -9.81
C ASP A 258 -0.34 18.25 -9.92
N PRO A 259 -0.58 17.55 -8.79
CA PRO A 259 -1.00 16.17 -8.78
C PRO A 259 -2.43 15.97 -9.33
N SER A 260 -3.19 17.02 -9.61
CA SER A 260 -4.48 16.90 -10.29
C SER A 260 -4.35 16.64 -11.80
N ASN A 261 -3.18 16.93 -12.38
CA ASN A 261 -2.94 16.82 -13.82
C ASN A 261 -2.45 15.42 -14.21
N LEU A 262 -3.38 14.57 -14.66
CA LEU A 262 -3.09 13.19 -15.07
C LEU A 262 -2.12 13.10 -16.26
N ASN A 263 -2.21 14.01 -17.24
CA ASN A 263 -1.33 13.97 -18.40
C ASN A 263 0.11 14.29 -18.00
N ARG A 264 0.28 15.31 -17.15
CA ARG A 264 1.60 15.64 -16.60
C ARG A 264 2.16 14.51 -15.74
N ALA A 265 1.32 13.86 -14.94
CA ALA A 265 1.71 12.68 -14.17
C ALA A 265 2.25 11.55 -15.06
N ARG A 266 1.63 11.31 -16.23
CA ARG A 266 2.08 10.30 -17.22
C ARG A 266 3.40 10.65 -17.88
N GLU A 267 3.62 11.93 -18.18
CA GLU A 267 4.91 12.40 -18.70
C GLU A 267 6.02 12.15 -17.67
N ILE A 268 5.80 12.53 -16.41
CA ILE A 268 6.77 12.32 -15.31
C ILE A 268 7.05 10.83 -15.11
N ALA A 269 6.01 9.98 -15.14
CA ALA A 269 6.16 8.54 -14.99
C ALA A 269 6.93 7.86 -16.13
N SER A 270 6.99 8.51 -17.30
CA SER A 270 7.70 8.00 -18.48
C SER A 270 9.18 8.40 -18.52
N ASP A 271 9.62 9.31 -17.64
CA ASP A 271 11.03 9.68 -17.49
C ASP A 271 11.80 8.51 -16.84
N SER A 272 12.80 7.99 -17.54
CA SER A 272 13.66 6.90 -17.08
C SER A 272 15.00 7.37 -16.52
N ASP A 273 15.36 8.64 -16.71
CA ASP A 273 16.66 9.18 -16.28
C ASP A 273 16.66 9.53 -14.80
N ASN A 274 15.50 9.94 -14.27
CA ASN A 274 15.29 10.31 -12.88
C ASN A 274 14.32 9.38 -12.15
N ILE A 275 14.44 9.31 -10.83
CA ILE A 275 13.41 8.70 -9.98
C ILE A 275 12.52 9.83 -9.44
N PRO A 276 11.28 10.01 -9.96
CA PRO A 276 10.35 10.96 -9.36
C PRO A 276 9.93 10.47 -7.97
N VAL A 277 10.09 11.30 -6.95
CA VAL A 277 9.70 11.00 -5.56
C VAL A 277 8.67 12.01 -5.11
N GLY A 278 7.49 11.52 -4.74
CA GLY A 278 6.34 12.33 -4.31
C GLY A 278 5.02 11.79 -4.86
N ILE A 279 3.99 12.63 -4.83
CA ILE A 279 2.65 12.31 -5.34
C ILE A 279 2.62 12.67 -6.82
N LEU A 280 2.42 11.67 -7.68
CA LEU A 280 2.30 11.86 -9.13
C LEU A 280 0.87 12.25 -9.51
N TYR A 281 -0.13 11.59 -8.92
CA TYR A 281 -1.52 11.85 -9.24
C TYR A 281 -2.39 11.72 -7.99
N ARG A 282 -3.37 12.63 -7.84
CA ARG A 282 -4.38 12.61 -6.78
C ARG A 282 -5.68 13.23 -7.26
N ASN A 283 -6.76 12.48 -7.19
CA ASN A 283 -8.12 12.93 -7.45
C ASN A 283 -9.10 12.22 -6.51
N PRO A 284 -9.51 12.86 -5.39
CA PRO A 284 -10.43 12.27 -4.43
C PRO A 284 -11.89 12.26 -4.90
N ALA A 285 -12.21 12.87 -6.04
CA ALA A 285 -13.56 12.89 -6.59
C ALA A 285 -13.91 11.62 -7.39
N VAL A 286 -12.93 10.75 -7.65
CA VAL A 286 -13.12 9.49 -8.37
C VAL A 286 -14.00 8.54 -7.53
N PRO A 287 -15.08 7.96 -8.09
CA PRO A 287 -16.00 7.12 -7.32
C PRO A 287 -15.31 5.83 -6.85
N CYS A 288 -15.60 5.43 -5.61
CA CYS A 288 -15.18 4.18 -5.01
C CYS A 288 -16.27 3.12 -5.24
N TYR A 289 -15.91 1.91 -5.68
CA TYR A 289 -16.89 0.89 -6.06
C TYR A 289 -17.79 0.42 -4.90
N GLU A 290 -17.28 0.40 -3.68
CA GLU A 290 -18.05 0.09 -2.47
C GLU A 290 -19.18 1.10 -2.22
N ASP A 291 -18.96 2.38 -2.53
CA ASP A 291 -19.99 3.42 -2.40
C ASP A 291 -21.12 3.25 -3.44
N LEU A 292 -20.80 2.67 -4.60
CA LEU A 292 -21.78 2.40 -5.69
C LEU A 292 -22.61 1.13 -5.44
N ARG A 293 -22.02 0.12 -4.78
CA ARG A 293 -22.66 -1.19 -4.62
C ARG A 293 -23.69 -1.21 -3.49
N LEU A 294 -23.40 -0.68 -2.31
CA LEU A 294 -24.29 -0.69 -1.14
C LEU A 294 -23.85 0.34 -0.10
N SER A 295 -24.77 1.20 0.33
CA SER A 295 -24.52 2.30 1.26
C SER A 295 -24.26 1.82 2.69
N LYS A 296 -23.01 1.92 3.17
CA LYS A 296 -22.66 2.07 4.61
C LYS A 296 -23.16 1.01 5.62
N GLN A 297 -23.86 -0.05 5.20
CA GLN A 297 -24.39 -1.06 6.11
C GLN A 297 -23.31 -2.10 6.44
N LEU A 298 -22.96 -2.18 7.72
CA LEU A 298 -22.09 -3.23 8.24
C LEU A 298 -22.82 -4.58 8.25
N ARG A 299 -22.15 -5.63 7.78
CA ARG A 299 -22.62 -7.02 7.94
C ARG A 299 -22.31 -7.49 9.36
N THR A 300 -23.07 -7.03 10.34
CA THR A 300 -22.92 -7.44 11.74
C THR A 300 -23.33 -8.91 11.93
N HIS A 301 -22.97 -9.49 13.08
CA HIS A 301 -23.44 -10.83 13.41
C HIS A 301 -24.98 -10.90 13.49
N GLU A 302 -25.66 -9.83 13.93
CA GLU A 302 -27.12 -9.80 13.95
C GLU A 302 -27.68 -9.76 12.54
N TYR A 303 -27.07 -8.96 11.64
CA TYR A 303 -27.47 -8.92 10.24
C TYR A 303 -27.38 -10.30 9.58
N ILE A 304 -26.25 -11.01 9.79
CA ILE A 304 -26.05 -12.35 9.24
C ILE A 304 -27.04 -13.34 9.87
N ARG A 305 -27.20 -13.30 11.20
CA ARG A 305 -28.14 -14.19 11.90
C ARG A 305 -29.57 -13.97 11.43
N ALA A 306 -30.04 -12.72 11.36
CA ALA A 306 -31.37 -12.38 10.88
C ALA A 306 -31.59 -12.84 9.43
N GLY A 307 -30.58 -12.71 8.56
CA GLY A 307 -30.65 -13.22 7.19
C GLY A 307 -30.75 -14.75 7.13
N LEU A 308 -29.97 -15.47 7.95
CA LEU A 308 -30.03 -16.93 8.03
C LEU A 308 -31.35 -17.42 8.63
N GLU A 309 -31.80 -16.81 9.73
CA GLU A 309 -33.10 -17.07 10.36
C GLU A 309 -34.23 -16.87 9.34
N ALA A 310 -34.24 -15.77 8.60
CA ALA A 310 -35.23 -15.51 7.56
C ALA A 310 -35.22 -16.54 6.41
N GLU A 311 -34.05 -17.10 6.05
CA GLU A 311 -33.99 -18.19 5.07
C GLU A 311 -34.46 -19.52 5.65
N PHE A 312 -34.10 -19.85 6.89
CA PHE A 312 -34.56 -21.07 7.56
C PHE A 312 -36.06 -21.06 7.84
N ASP A 313 -36.63 -19.90 8.17
CA ASP A 313 -38.07 -19.73 8.37
C ASP A 313 -38.89 -20.11 7.12
N LYS A 314 -38.34 -19.92 5.91
CA LYS A 314 -39.00 -20.34 4.66
C LYS A 314 -39.20 -21.85 4.55
N PHE A 315 -38.34 -22.63 5.21
CA PHE A 315 -38.37 -24.10 5.19
C PHE A 315 -38.85 -24.67 6.52
N THR A 316 -39.20 -23.82 7.48
CA THR A 316 -39.65 -24.26 8.80
C THR A 316 -41.08 -24.79 8.71
N VAL A 317 -41.25 -26.08 8.99
CA VAL A 317 -42.57 -26.69 9.15
C VAL A 317 -43.05 -26.40 10.56
N TRP A 318 -43.91 -25.40 10.70
CA TRP A 318 -44.54 -25.09 11.97
C TRP A 318 -45.50 -26.22 12.36
N PRO A 319 -45.39 -26.77 13.60
CA PRO A 319 -46.37 -27.73 14.08
C PRO A 319 -47.76 -27.08 13.97
N GLN A 320 -48.72 -27.79 13.37
CA GLN A 320 -50.11 -27.33 13.41
C GLN A 320 -50.50 -27.21 14.88
N VAL A 321 -50.95 -26.02 15.27
CA VAL A 321 -51.46 -25.76 16.61
C VAL A 321 -52.57 -26.77 16.85
N ALA A 322 -52.37 -27.70 17.80
CA ALA A 322 -53.39 -28.63 18.21
C ALA A 322 -54.54 -27.81 18.82
N SER A 323 -55.64 -27.70 18.07
CA SER A 323 -56.90 -27.10 18.50
C SER A 323 -57.60 -27.96 19.54
#